data_AF-A0A1V4QH54-F1
#
_entry.id   AF-A0A1V4QH54-F1
#
_cell.length_a   1.000
_cell.length_b   1.000
_cell.length_c   1.000
_cell.angle_alpha   90.00
_cell.angle_beta   90.00
_cell.angle_gamma   90.00
#
_symmetry.space_group_name_H-M   'P 1'
#
loop_
_entity.id
_entity.type
_entity.pdbx_description
1 polymer ?
#
loop_
_entity_poly.entity_id
_entity_poly.type
_entity_poly.pdbx_seq_one_letter_code
_entity_poly.pdbx_strand_id
1 'polypeptide(L)'
;MPANMGMILLAGIVVNNSILLIDFIEQARKQGKELLEAIEEAVRVRTRPILMTAVSTIVGMLPIAAQRALGLERFYALVDKLRQRLTGHHS
;
A
#
# COMPACT_ATOMS: atom_id res chain seq x y z
N MET A 1 8.66 -17.63 -2.46
CA MET A 1 8.90 -17.11 -1.10
C MET A 1 8.89 -15.56 -0.94
N PRO A 2 8.48 -14.69 -1.88
CA PRO A 2 8.44 -13.23 -1.60
C PRO A 2 7.21 -12.76 -0.81
N ALA A 3 6.08 -13.49 -0.90
CA ALA A 3 4.84 -13.14 -0.18
C ALA A 3 5.01 -13.17 1.35
N ASN A 4 5.84 -14.08 1.88
CA ASN A 4 6.07 -14.24 3.32
C ASN A 4 6.82 -13.03 3.92
N MET A 5 7.78 -12.46 3.17
CA MET A 5 8.48 -11.25 3.59
C MET A 5 7.54 -10.05 3.63
N GLY A 6 6.62 -9.95 2.66
CA GLY A 6 5.59 -8.91 2.64
C GLY A 6 4.66 -8.98 3.87
N MET A 7 4.26 -10.18 4.29
CA MET A 7 3.45 -10.37 5.49
C MET A 7 4.17 -9.92 6.76
N ILE A 8 5.47 -10.22 6.90
CA ILE A 8 6.27 -9.80 8.07
C ILE A 8 6.39 -8.27 8.13
N LEU A 9 6.65 -7.63 6.98
CA LEU A 9 6.72 -6.16 6.90
C LEU A 9 5.39 -5.51 7.33
N LEU A 10 4.27 -6.00 6.79
CA LEU A 10 2.94 -5.49 7.12
C LEU A 10 2.60 -5.70 8.60
N ALA A 11 2.96 -6.85 9.17
CA ALA A 11 2.79 -7.11 10.59
C ALA A 11 3.56 -6.10 11.44
N GLY A 12 4.82 -5.80 11.08
CA GLY A 12 5.63 -4.78 11.76
C GLY A 12 4.98 -3.40 11.74
N ILE A 13 4.42 -2.98 10.59
CA ILE A 13 3.71 -1.71 10.46
C ILE A 13 2.47 -1.66 11.37
N VAL A 14 1.66 -2.72 11.39
CA VAL A 14 0.44 -2.80 12.22
C VAL A 14 0.79 -2.78 13.72
N VAL A 15 1.79 -3.55 14.12
CA VAL A 15 2.24 -3.62 15.52
C VAL A 15 2.78 -2.26 15.97
N ASN A 16 3.60 -1.59 15.15
CA ASN A 16 4.13 -0.27 15.49
C ASN A 16 3.01 0.77 15.68
N ASN A 17 2.02 0.78 14.79
CA ASN A 17 0.84 1.66 14.92
C ASN A 17 0.03 1.36 16.20
N SER A 18 -0.06 0.09 16.60
CA SER A 18 -0.81 -0.35 17.79
C SER A 18 -0.08 0.00 19.09
N ILE A 19 1.22 -0.27 19.18
CA ILE A 19 2.06 0.10 20.33
C ILE A 19 1.94 1.59 20.61
N LEU A 20 2.04 2.38 19.54
CA LEU A 20 2.05 3.82 19.60
C LEU A 20 0.67 4.42 19.96
N LEU A 21 -0.42 3.71 19.68
CA LEU A 21 -1.78 4.05 20.13
C LEU A 21 -1.95 3.76 21.63
N ILE A 22 -1.54 2.55 22.06
CA ILE A 22 -1.63 2.11 23.46
C ILE A 22 -0.78 3.01 24.36
N ASP A 23 0.44 3.35 23.94
CA ASP A 23 1.32 4.25 24.70
C ASP A 23 0.68 5.63 24.89
N PHE A 24 -0.03 6.14 23.88
CA PHE A 24 -0.74 7.42 23.99
C PHE A 24 -1.92 7.34 24.96
N ILE A 25 -2.69 6.24 24.92
CA ILE A 25 -3.79 5.98 25.86
C ILE A 25 -3.25 5.88 27.29
N GLU A 26 -2.17 5.12 27.50
CA GLU A 26 -1.54 4.94 28.81
C GLU A 26 -0.98 6.27 29.36
N GLN A 27 -0.37 7.10 28.52
CA GLN A 27 0.08 8.43 28.93
C GLN A 27 -1.09 9.35 29.30
N ALA A 28 -2.17 9.36 28.52
CA ALA A 28 -3.36 10.14 28.84
C ALA A 28 -4.03 9.65 30.15
N ARG A 29 -4.08 8.33 30.37
CA ARG A 29 -4.54 7.72 31.62
C ARG A 29 -3.70 8.13 32.82
N LYS A 30 -2.37 8.16 32.68
CA LYS A 30 -1.44 8.65 33.74
C LYS A 30 -1.62 10.13 34.07
N GLN A 31 -2.12 10.92 33.13
CA GLN A 31 -2.50 12.32 33.34
C GLN A 31 -3.88 12.49 33.99
N GLY A 32 -4.55 11.38 34.33
CA GLY A 32 -5.85 11.38 35.01
C GLY A 32 -7.05 11.42 34.06
N LYS A 33 -6.85 11.33 32.75
CA LYS A 33 -7.97 11.28 31.79
C LYS A 33 -8.78 9.99 31.92
N GLU A 34 -10.08 10.09 31.68
CA GLU A 34 -10.94 8.92 31.62
C GLU A 34 -10.55 8.04 30.42
N LEU A 35 -10.81 6.71 30.50
CA LEU A 35 -10.36 5.78 29.47
C LEU A 35 -10.96 6.11 28.10
N LEU A 36 -12.24 6.44 28.07
CA LEU A 36 -12.95 6.73 26.82
C LEU A 36 -12.38 7.98 26.14
N GLU A 37 -12.13 9.03 26.92
CA GLU A 37 -11.55 10.30 26.46
C GLU A 37 -10.13 10.10 25.92
N ALA A 38 -9.31 9.33 26.64
CA ALA A 38 -7.95 8.97 26.23
C ALA A 38 -7.95 8.18 24.89
N ILE A 39 -8.89 7.26 24.71
CA ILE A 39 -9.04 6.50 23.46
C ILE A 39 -9.43 7.42 22.30
N GLU A 40 -10.43 8.29 22.49
CA GLU A 40 -10.85 9.21 21.43
C GLU A 40 -9.71 10.13 20.98
N GLU A 41 -8.96 10.69 21.92
CA GLU A 41 -7.84 11.57 21.61
C GLU A 41 -6.70 10.82 20.90
N ALA A 42 -6.34 9.65 21.41
CA ALA A 42 -5.32 8.79 20.81
C ALA A 42 -5.69 8.41 19.37
N VAL A 43 -6.94 7.99 19.13
CA VAL A 43 -7.43 7.67 17.79
C VAL A 43 -7.35 8.91 16.90
N ARG A 44 -7.85 10.06 17.34
CA ARG A 44 -7.88 11.31 16.56
C ARG A 44 -6.48 11.75 16.10
N VAL A 45 -5.46 11.60 16.95
CA VAL A 45 -4.07 11.95 16.65
C VAL A 45 -3.43 10.93 15.68
N ARG A 46 -3.77 9.64 15.80
CA ARG A 46 -3.16 8.56 14.99
C ARG A 46 -3.84 8.31 13.65
N THR A 47 -5.13 8.63 13.51
CA THR A 47 -5.87 8.41 12.26
C THR A 47 -5.22 9.13 11.08
N ARG A 48 -4.72 10.36 11.27
CA ARG A 48 -4.04 11.13 10.22
C ARG A 48 -2.78 10.40 9.69
N PRO A 49 -1.79 10.03 10.54
CA PRO A 49 -0.65 9.22 10.11
C PRO A 49 -1.00 7.87 9.47
N ILE A 50 -1.98 7.14 10.02
CA ILE A 50 -2.39 5.82 9.51
C ILE A 50 -2.95 5.97 8.09
N LEU A 51 -3.84 6.94 7.88
CA LEU A 51 -4.42 7.23 6.57
C LEU A 51 -3.35 7.70 5.58
N MET A 52 -2.41 8.54 6.01
CA MET A 52 -1.31 9.01 5.15
C MET A 52 -0.48 7.83 4.59
N THR A 53 -0.15 6.85 5.42
CA THR A 53 0.61 5.65 5.00
C THR A 53 -0.21 4.78 4.04
N ALA A 54 -1.49 4.55 4.37
CA ALA A 54 -2.38 3.74 3.54
C ALA A 54 -2.57 4.37 2.15
N VAL A 55 -2.86 5.68 2.11
CA VAL A 55 -3.03 6.44 0.86
C VAL A 55 -1.73 6.46 0.07
N SER A 56 -0.58 6.72 0.71
CA SER A 56 0.73 6.70 0.03
C SER A 56 1.01 5.35 -0.63
N THR A 57 0.69 4.24 0.05
CA THR A 57 0.85 2.89 -0.50
C THR A 57 -0.08 2.66 -1.69
N ILE A 58 -1.36 3.04 -1.59
CA ILE A 58 -2.33 2.92 -2.68
C ILE A 58 -1.86 3.72 -3.90
N VAL A 59 -1.48 4.98 -3.69
CA VAL A 59 -1.00 5.87 -4.76
C VAL A 59 0.28 5.32 -5.41
N GLY A 60 1.24 4.85 -4.60
CA GLY A 60 2.49 4.26 -5.10
C GLY A 60 2.29 2.96 -5.89
N MET A 61 1.27 2.16 -5.52
CA MET A 61 0.92 0.94 -6.25
C MET A 61 0.03 1.16 -7.47
N LEU A 62 -0.67 2.31 -7.54
CA LEU A 62 -1.60 2.65 -8.62
C LEU A 62 -0.98 2.58 -10.02
N PRO A 63 0.20 3.19 -10.31
CA PRO A 63 0.82 3.07 -11.64
C PRO A 63 1.31 1.65 -11.93
N ILE A 64 1.78 0.91 -10.92
CA ILE A 64 2.26 -0.47 -11.09
C ILE A 64 1.08 -1.41 -11.45
N ALA A 65 -0.07 -1.20 -10.81
CA ALA A 65 -1.30 -1.90 -11.13
C ALA A 65 -1.80 -1.54 -12.54
N ALA A 66 -1.75 -0.26 -12.92
CA ALA A 66 -2.13 0.21 -14.25
C ALA A 66 -1.18 -0.27 -15.36
N GLN A 67 0.12 -0.41 -15.08
CA GLN A 67 1.13 -0.81 -16.06
C GLN A 67 0.94 -2.26 -16.57
N ARG A 68 0.25 -3.12 -15.82
CA ARG A 68 -0.17 -4.44 -16.34
C ARG A 68 -1.11 -4.32 -17.56
N ALA A 69 -1.87 -3.23 -17.68
CA ALA A 69 -2.70 -2.97 -18.87
C ALA A 69 -1.86 -2.50 -20.06
N LEU A 70 -0.86 -1.64 -19.85
CA LEU A 70 0.04 -1.12 -20.90
C LEU A 70 1.02 -2.17 -21.45
N GLY A 71 1.33 -3.22 -20.68
CA GLY A 71 2.16 -4.33 -21.14
C GLY A 71 1.52 -5.12 -22.29
N LEU A 72 0.19 -5.23 -22.30
CA LEU A 72 -0.56 -5.93 -23.35
C LEU A 72 -0.40 -5.23 -24.71
N GLU A 73 -0.44 -3.88 -24.75
CA GLU A 73 -0.25 -3.13 -26.00
C GLU A 73 1.14 -3.34 -26.62
N ARG A 74 2.19 -3.44 -25.78
CA ARG A 74 3.55 -3.73 -26.26
C ARG A 74 3.68 -5.15 -26.81
N PHE A 75 2.98 -6.12 -26.23
CA PHE A 75 2.89 -7.49 -26.75
C PHE A 75 2.13 -7.55 -28.06
N TYR A 76 0.98 -6.88 -28.18
CA TYR A 76 0.21 -6.81 -29.42
C TYR A 76 1.02 -6.13 -30.54
N ALA A 77 1.70 -5.03 -30.25
CA ALA A 77 2.56 -4.36 -31.22
C ALA A 77 3.72 -5.26 -31.71
N LEU A 78 4.29 -6.09 -30.83
CA LEU A 78 5.32 -7.05 -31.21
C LEU A 78 4.77 -8.17 -32.10
N VAL A 79 3.59 -8.69 -31.77
CA VAL A 79 2.90 -9.72 -32.56
C VAL A 79 2.53 -9.19 -33.95
N ASP A 80 2.00 -7.96 -34.06
CA ASP A 80 1.70 -7.34 -35.35
C ASP A 80 2.96 -7.09 -36.19
N LYS A 81 4.06 -6.69 -35.55
CA LYS A 81 5.35 -6.48 -36.22
C LYS A 81 5.95 -7.80 -36.72
N LEU A 82 5.79 -8.89 -35.97
CA LEU A 82 6.18 -10.24 -36.38
C LEU A 82 5.28 -10.77 -37.51
N ARG A 83 3.97 -10.51 -37.43
CA ARG A 83 3.00 -10.85 -38.47
C ARG A 83 3.33 -10.17 -39.79
N GLN A 84 3.62 -8.87 -39.78
CA GLN A 84 4.07 -8.13 -40.96
C GLN A 84 5.38 -8.68 -41.54
N ARG A 85 6.35 -9.04 -40.69
CA ARG A 85 7.61 -9.65 -41.15
C ARG A 85 7.41 -11.01 -41.83
N LEU A 86 6.45 -11.81 -41.36
CA LEU A 86 6.16 -13.12 -41.94
C LEU A 86 5.32 -13.03 -43.23
N THR A 87 4.54 -11.96 -43.42
CA THR A 87 3.72 -11.75 -44.64
C THR A 87 4.42 -10.89 -45.70
N GLY A 88 5.50 -10.17 -45.35
CA GLY A 88 6.24 -9.27 -46.25
C GLY A 88 7.39 -9.91 -47.06
N HIS A 89 7.38 -11.23 -47.29
CA HIS A 89 8.40 -11.92 -48.10
C HIS A 89 7.83 -12.77 -49.23
N HIS A 90 6.67 -12.38 -49.77
CA HIS A 90 6.07 -12.97 -50.97
C HIS A 90 5.63 -11.88 -51.96
N SER A 91 6.59 -11.14 -52.49
CA SER A 91 6.47 -10.37 -53.73
C SER A 91 7.85 -10.03 -54.24
#